data_AF-A0A7X6Z2A4-F1
#
_entry.id   AF-A0A7X6Z2A4-F1
#
_cell.length_a   1.000
_cell.length_b   1.000
_cell.length_c   1.000
_cell.angle_alpha   90.00
_cell.angle_beta   90.00
_cell.angle_gamma   90.00
#
_symmetry.space_group_name_H-M   'P 1'
#
loop_
_entity.id
_entity.type
_entity.pdbx_description
1 polymer ?
#
loop_
_entity_poly.entity_id
_entity_poly.type
_entity_poly.pdbx_seq_one_letter_code
_entity_poly.pdbx_strand_id
1 'polypeptide(L)'
;REIYLTVDSDEYITDRIKEGMLGAFVDEELAGFIGTHEDGSIGLLEVLPKFRRKGIGRALETQMVKRLWSLNRRAFGNIAQDNTLSRTVHEKIGLPISKKPVYWLFPPEY
;
A
#
# COMPACT_ATOMS: atom_id res chain seq x y z
N ARG A 1 2.87 -12.41 11.03
CA ARG A 1 2.39 -11.38 10.10
C ARG A 1 1.99 -10.21 10.99
N GLU A 2 2.86 -9.23 11.19
CA GLU A 2 2.49 -8.02 11.93
C GLU A 2 1.42 -7.30 11.10
N ILE A 3 0.20 -7.32 11.61
CA ILE A 3 -0.88 -6.48 11.12
C ILE A 3 -0.62 -5.15 11.80
N TYR A 4 -0.25 -4.13 11.02
CA TYR A 4 -0.09 -2.77 11.53
C TYR A 4 -1.45 -2.32 12.05
N LEU A 5 -1.67 -2.43 13.37
CA LEU A 5 -2.84 -1.91 14.08
C LEU A 5 -2.75 -0.39 14.19
N THR A 6 -2.56 0.30 13.07
CA THR A 6 -2.72 1.75 12.99
C THR A 6 -4.20 2.04 12.76
N VAL A 7 -4.99 2.01 13.83
CA VAL A 7 -6.37 2.56 13.94
C VAL A 7 -7.20 2.44 12.66
N ASP A 8 -7.45 1.21 12.19
CA ASP A 8 -8.36 0.93 11.07
C ASP A 8 -9.82 1.03 11.54
N SER A 9 -10.24 2.23 11.98
CA SER A 9 -11.67 2.48 12.18
C SER A 9 -12.41 2.39 10.84
N ASP A 10 -13.69 2.05 10.87
CA ASP A 10 -14.54 2.06 9.68
C ASP A 10 -14.52 3.44 9.00
N GLU A 11 -14.43 4.50 9.79
CA GLU A 11 -14.29 5.89 9.32
C GLU A 11 -12.96 6.08 8.55
N TYR A 12 -11.84 5.63 9.13
CA TYR A 12 -10.53 5.69 8.47
C TYR A 12 -10.55 5.00 7.11
N ILE A 13 -11.03 3.75 7.05
CA ILE A 13 -11.09 2.98 5.80
C ILE A 13 -12.03 3.63 4.79
N THR A 14 -13.20 4.11 5.24
CA THR A 14 -14.16 4.82 4.40
C THR A 14 -13.53 6.04 3.74
N ASP A 15 -12.75 6.81 4.49
CA ASP A 15 -12.05 7.98 3.94
C ASP A 15 -10.94 7.58 2.97
N ARG A 16 -10.20 6.50 3.25
CA ARG A 16 -9.20 6.00 2.30
C ARG A 16 -9.83 5.50 0.99
N ILE A 17 -11.04 4.94 1.04
CA ILE A 17 -11.81 4.59 -0.16
C ILE A 17 -12.18 5.84 -0.94
N LYS A 18 -12.72 6.88 -0.28
CA LYS A 18 -13.08 8.17 -0.92
C LYS A 18 -11.86 8.87 -1.55
N GLU A 19 -10.69 8.76 -0.93
CA GLU A 19 -9.42 9.29 -1.46
C GLU A 19 -8.92 8.54 -2.73
N GLY A 20 -9.59 7.45 -3.10
CA GLY A 20 -9.36 6.73 -4.34
C GLY A 20 -8.52 5.47 -4.19
N MET A 21 -8.83 4.67 -3.17
CA MET A 21 -8.38 3.29 -3.07
C MET A 21 -8.71 2.54 -4.37
N LEU A 22 -7.76 1.74 -4.85
CA LEU A 22 -7.91 0.93 -6.06
C LEU A 22 -8.17 -0.52 -5.68
N GLY A 23 -9.13 -1.16 -6.36
CA GLY A 23 -9.39 -2.59 -6.27
C GLY A 23 -8.95 -3.32 -7.55
N ALA A 24 -8.41 -4.53 -7.40
CA ALA A 24 -8.21 -5.47 -8.50
C ALA A 24 -9.29 -6.55 -8.44
N PHE A 25 -9.89 -6.85 -9.59
CA PHE A 25 -10.97 -7.83 -9.71
C PHE A 25 -10.58 -8.93 -10.69
N VAL A 26 -10.88 -10.18 -10.34
CA VAL A 26 -10.70 -11.37 -11.19
C VAL A 26 -12.04 -12.08 -11.22
N ASP A 27 -12.65 -12.21 -12.39
CA ASP A 27 -13.99 -12.79 -12.56
C ASP A 27 -15.03 -12.13 -11.63
N GLU A 28 -15.01 -10.79 -11.56
CA GLU A 28 -15.86 -9.95 -10.70
C GLU A 28 -15.62 -10.11 -9.18
N GLU A 29 -14.76 -11.02 -8.74
CA GLU A 29 -14.35 -11.19 -7.34
C GLU A 29 -13.20 -10.23 -6.99
N LEU A 30 -13.30 -9.53 -5.86
CA LEU A 30 -12.23 -8.67 -5.36
C LEU A 30 -11.00 -9.52 -5.03
N ALA A 31 -9.91 -9.33 -5.77
CA ALA A 31 -8.67 -10.09 -5.63
C ALA A 31 -7.64 -9.39 -4.73
N GLY A 32 -7.75 -8.07 -4.58
CA GLY A 32 -6.86 -7.26 -3.75
C GLY A 32 -7.13 -5.78 -3.89
N PHE A 33 -6.48 -4.98 -3.06
CA PHE A 33 -6.66 -3.53 -3.03
C PHE A 33 -5.36 -2.82 -2.65
N ILE A 34 -5.29 -1.52 -2.93
CA ILE A 34 -4.22 -0.61 -2.51
C ILE A 34 -4.77 0.79 -2.27
N GLY A 35 -4.26 1.48 -1.25
CA GLY A 35 -4.67 2.83 -0.90
C GLY A 35 -3.49 3.73 -0.60
N THR A 36 -3.80 4.87 0.00
CA THR A 36 -2.83 5.71 0.69
C THR A 36 -3.20 5.80 2.16
N HIS A 37 -2.24 6.08 3.04
CA HIS A 37 -2.52 6.55 4.40
C HIS A 37 -2.86 8.04 4.37
N GLU A 38 -3.27 8.59 5.52
CA GLU A 38 -3.63 10.02 5.66
C GLU A 38 -2.45 10.96 5.34
N ASP A 39 -1.22 10.54 5.66
CA ASP A 39 0.01 11.24 5.32
C ASP A 39 0.33 11.23 3.80
N GLY A 40 -0.50 10.55 3.00
CA GLY A 40 -0.36 10.41 1.56
C GLY A 40 0.62 9.33 1.12
N SER A 41 1.22 8.58 2.04
CA SER A 41 2.08 7.44 1.71
C SER A 41 1.24 6.30 1.13
N ILE A 42 1.75 5.63 0.10
CA ILE A 42 1.19 4.40 -0.46
C ILE A 42 1.25 3.32 0.61
N GLY A 43 0.12 2.66 0.83
CA GLY A 43 -0.02 1.62 1.83
C GLY A 43 -1.30 0.83 1.59
N LEU A 44 -1.77 0.13 2.63
CA LEU A 44 -3.00 -0.68 2.57
C LEU A 44 -3.02 -1.65 1.37
N LEU A 45 -1.85 -2.13 0.95
CA LEU A 45 -1.72 -3.07 -0.16
C LEU A 45 -1.95 -4.49 0.36
N GLU A 46 -3.05 -5.12 -0.07
CA GLU A 46 -3.30 -6.53 0.20
C GLU A 46 -3.75 -7.25 -1.06
N VAL A 47 -3.22 -8.46 -1.25
CA VAL A 47 -3.74 -9.43 -2.23
C VAL A 47 -4.27 -10.62 -1.47
N LEU A 48 -5.55 -10.93 -1.66
CA LEU A 48 -6.21 -12.02 -0.96
C LEU A 48 -5.51 -13.36 -1.26
N PRO A 49 -5.38 -14.27 -0.28
CA PRO A 49 -4.58 -15.49 -0.40
C PRO A 49 -4.78 -16.29 -1.69
N LYS A 50 -6.04 -16.45 -2.11
CA LYS A 50 -6.46 -17.16 -3.34
C LYS A 50 -5.85 -16.60 -4.63
N PHE A 51 -5.54 -15.29 -4.66
CA PHE A 51 -5.10 -14.57 -5.85
C PHE A 51 -3.62 -14.18 -5.84
N ARG A 52 -2.86 -14.60 -4.82
CA ARG A 52 -1.43 -14.29 -4.70
C ARG A 52 -0.61 -14.94 -5.83
N ARG A 53 0.61 -14.43 -6.03
CA ARG A 53 1.58 -14.91 -7.03
C ARG A 53 1.15 -14.77 -8.50
N LYS A 54 0.09 -14.00 -8.78
CA LYS A 54 -0.42 -13.70 -10.13
C LYS A 54 -0.04 -12.31 -10.65
N GLY A 55 0.91 -11.62 -10.00
CA GLY A 55 1.34 -10.27 -10.38
C GLY A 55 0.41 -9.13 -9.96
N ILE A 56 -0.69 -9.42 -9.25
CA ILE A 56 -1.73 -8.44 -8.87
C ILE A 56 -1.17 -7.32 -7.99
N GLY A 57 -0.36 -7.62 -6.98
CA GLY A 57 0.22 -6.59 -6.11
C GLY A 57 1.08 -5.58 -6.88
N ARG A 58 1.85 -6.05 -7.87
CA ARG A 58 2.64 -5.19 -8.77
C ARG A 58 1.74 -4.30 -9.64
N ALA A 59 0.66 -4.87 -10.17
CA ALA A 59 -0.29 -4.13 -10.98
C ALA A 59 -0.96 -3.02 -10.14
N LEU A 60 -1.43 -3.35 -8.93
CA LEU A 60 -2.02 -2.40 -7.98
C LEU A 60 -1.05 -1.26 -7.65
N GLU A 61 0.19 -1.57 -7.24
CA GLU A 61 1.19 -0.55 -6.89
C GLU A 61 1.54 0.34 -8.09
N THR A 62 1.72 -0.25 -9.27
CA THR A 62 1.98 0.52 -10.51
C THR A 62 0.85 1.49 -10.83
N GLN A 63 -0.41 1.05 -10.68
CA GLN A 63 -1.56 1.91 -10.96
C GLN A 63 -1.72 3.02 -9.92
N MET A 64 -1.46 2.73 -8.64
CA MET A 64 -1.47 3.76 -7.60
C MET A 64 -0.40 4.83 -7.85
N VAL A 65 0.82 4.43 -8.22
CA VAL A 65 1.89 5.37 -8.59
C VAL A 65 1.46 6.27 -9.75
N LYS A 66 0.91 5.69 -10.82
CA LYS A 66 0.41 6.45 -11.99
C LYS A 66 -0.71 7.42 -11.59
N ARG A 67 -1.65 6.98 -10.74
CA ARG A 67 -2.74 7.81 -10.23
C ARG A 67 -2.17 9.00 -9.45
N LEU A 68 -1.26 8.78 -8.51
CA LEU A 68 -0.65 9.87 -7.74
C LEU A 68 0.06 10.87 -8.64
N TRP A 69 0.82 10.40 -9.63
CA TRP A 69 1.46 11.29 -10.61
C TRP A 69 0.44 12.09 -11.44
N SER A 70 -0.67 11.49 -11.88
CA SER A 70 -1.71 12.22 -12.61
C SER A 70 -2.39 13.31 -11.77
N LEU A 71 -2.32 13.20 -10.44
CA LEU A 71 -2.81 14.18 -9.49
C LEU A 71 -1.72 15.17 -9.04
N ASN A 72 -0.55 15.18 -9.69
CA ASN A 72 0.62 15.96 -9.29
C ASN A 72 1.09 15.68 -7.85
N ARG A 73 0.83 14.47 -7.33
CA ARG A 73 1.27 14.01 -6.00
C ARG A 73 2.53 13.18 -6.12
N ARG A 74 3.43 13.30 -5.13
CA ARG A 74 4.59 12.40 -5.01
C ARG A 74 4.10 11.00 -4.64
N ALA A 75 4.55 10.00 -5.39
CA ALA A 75 4.38 8.60 -5.05
C ALA A 75 5.53 8.17 -4.12
N PHE A 76 5.20 7.78 -2.89
CA PHE A 76 6.14 7.26 -1.90
C PHE A 76 5.39 6.32 -0.95
N GLY A 77 6.09 5.42 -0.27
CA GLY A 77 5.50 4.52 0.72
C GLY A 77 6.55 4.09 1.72
N ASN A 78 6.11 3.63 2.90
CA ASN A 78 6.99 3.13 3.94
C ASN A 78 6.87 1.61 3.99
N ILE A 79 7.98 0.91 3.85
CA ILE A 79 8.02 -0.55 3.88
C ILE A 79 8.84 -0.99 5.09
N ALA A 80 8.28 -1.89 5.88
CA ALA A 80 8.98 -2.54 6.98
C ALA A 80 10.27 -3.21 6.49
N GLN A 81 11.33 -3.14 7.29
CA GLN A 81 12.64 -3.68 6.87
C GLN A 81 12.59 -5.21 6.62
N ASP A 82 11.75 -5.91 7.36
CA ASP A 82 11.53 -7.36 7.30
C ASP A 82 10.47 -7.77 6.25
N ASN A 83 9.70 -6.81 5.70
CA ASN A 83 8.70 -7.08 4.66
C ASN A 83 9.34 -7.20 3.27
N THR A 84 10.08 -8.28 3.08
CA THR A 84 10.77 -8.62 1.83
C THR A 84 9.85 -8.73 0.62
N LEU A 85 8.59 -9.14 0.81
CA LEU A 85 7.62 -9.26 -0.27
C LEU A 85 7.25 -7.89 -0.84
N SER A 86 6.81 -6.95 0.01
CA SER A 86 6.47 -5.60 -0.44
C SER A 86 7.69 -4.88 -1.02
N ARG A 87 8.88 -5.06 -0.42
CA ARG A 87 10.13 -4.54 -1.00
C ARG A 87 10.37 -5.04 -2.42
N THR A 88 10.17 -6.33 -2.66
CA THR A 88 10.35 -6.92 -4.01
C THR A 88 9.38 -6.33 -5.02
N VAL A 89 8.13 -6.02 -4.64
CA VAL A 89 7.16 -5.40 -5.55
C VAL A 89 7.64 -3.98 -5.91
N HIS A 90 8.00 -3.19 -4.91
CA HIS A 90 8.48 -1.81 -5.06
C HIS A 90 9.74 -1.70 -5.93
N GLU A 91 10.72 -2.57 -5.70
CA GLU A 91 11.95 -2.62 -6.49
C GLU A 91 11.67 -3.03 -7.95
N LYS A 92 10.75 -3.97 -8.19
CA LYS A 92 10.35 -4.43 -9.54
C LYS A 92 9.58 -3.41 -10.37
N ILE A 93 9.04 -2.36 -9.75
CA ILE A 93 8.42 -1.25 -10.48
C ILE A 93 9.40 -0.09 -10.70
N GLY A 94 10.65 -0.23 -10.26
CA GLY A 94 11.72 0.76 -10.49
C GLY A 94 11.73 1.93 -9.52
N LEU A 95 11.00 1.83 -8.39
CA LEU A 95 11.04 2.87 -7.36
C LEU A 95 12.28 2.70 -6.48
N PRO A 96 13.08 3.77 -6.28
CA PRO A 96 14.30 3.69 -5.48
C PRO A 96 13.99 3.64 -3.98
N ILE A 97 14.69 2.77 -3.25
CA ILE A 97 14.66 2.75 -1.78
C ILE A 97 15.60 3.83 -1.23
N SER A 98 15.10 4.64 -0.30
CA SER A 98 15.91 5.64 0.41
C SER A 98 17.05 4.96 1.19
N LYS A 99 18.25 5.56 1.15
CA LYS A 99 19.40 5.12 1.96
C LYS A 99 19.21 5.37 3.46
N LYS A 100 18.31 6.29 3.83
CA LYS A 100 18.03 6.64 5.22
C LYS A 100 16.66 6.05 5.62
N PRO A 101 16.58 5.31 6.73
CA PRO A 101 15.31 4.83 7.24
C PRO A 101 14.47 5.99 7.79
N VAL A 102 13.17 5.76 7.87
CA VAL A 102 12.25 6.54 8.69
C VAL A 102 11.89 5.72 9.93
N TYR A 103 11.64 6.40 11.04
CA TYR A 103 11.24 5.77 12.30
C TYR A 103 9.85 6.24 12.66
N TRP A 104 8.98 5.27 12.99
CA TRP A 104 7.69 5.56 13.57
C TRP A 104 7.85 5.65 15.08
N LEU A 105 7.50 6.80 15.65
CA LEU A 105 7.49 7.00 17.11
C LEU A 105 6.07 6.78 17.60
N PHE A 106 5.87 5.70 18.34
CA PHE A 106 4.62 5.42 19.03
C PHE A 106 4.77 5.82 20.50
N PRO A 107 3.74 6.40 21.12
CA PRO A 107 3.77 6.63 22.56
C PRO A 107 3.87 5.29 23.31
N PRO A 108 4.38 5.27 24.56
CA PRO A 108 4.69 4.04 25.31
C PRO A 108 3.49 3.12 25.57
N GLU A 109 2.28 3.60 25.30
CA GLU A 109 1.01 2.94 25.64
C GLU A 109 0.38 2.21 24.43
N TYR A 110 1.14 2.06 23.33
CA TYR A 110 0.78 1.21 22.18
C TYR A 110 1.27 -0.24 22.34
#